data_AF-A0A3R7M9P8-F1
#
_entry.id   AF-A0A3R7M9P8-F1
#
_cell.length_a   1.000
_cell.length_b   1.000
_cell.length_c   1.000
_cell.angle_alpha   90.00
_cell.angle_beta   90.00
_cell.angle_gamma   90.00
#
_symmetry.space_group_name_H-M   'P 1'
#
loop_
_entity.id
_entity.type
_entity.pdbx_description
1 polymer ?
#
loop_
_entity_poly.entity_id
_entity_poly.type
_entity_poly.pdbx_seq_one_letter_code
_entity_poly.pdbx_strand_id
1 'polypeptide(L)' 'TVQEEALLYQEAPVKRVAGYDVPYPLYALEDYYLPSVARVEEGIREAVNF' A
#
# COMPACT_ATOMS: atom_id res chain seq x y z
N THR A 1 12.63 -2.87 12.59
CA THR A 1 11.47 -2.53 11.73
C THR A 1 10.19 -2.76 12.52
N VAL A 2 9.05 -2.19 12.12
CA VAL A 2 7.77 -2.47 12.83
C VAL A 2 7.46 -3.97 12.89
N GLN A 3 7.90 -4.72 11.87
CA GLN A 3 7.75 -6.17 11.84
C GLN A 3 8.48 -6.87 12.99
N GLU A 4 9.71 -6.45 13.28
CA GLU A 4 10.54 -7.03 14.33
C GLU A 4 10.11 -6.57 15.73
N GLU A 5 9.71 -5.30 15.85
CA GLU A 5 9.40 -4.66 17.13
C GLU A 5 8.00 -5.01 17.65
N ALA A 6 7.05 -5.31 16.74
CA ALA A 6 5.66 -5.57 17.08
C ALA A 6 5.16 -6.95 16.61
N LEU A 7 6.05 -7.92 16.42
CA LEU A 7 5.73 -9.24 15.87
C LEU A 7 4.54 -9.92 16.57
N LEU A 8 4.47 -9.83 17.90
CA LEU A 8 3.42 -10.47 18.70
C LEU A 8 2.10 -9.68 18.74
N TYR A 9 2.08 -8.44 18.25
CA TYR A 9 0.92 -7.54 18.29
C TYR A 9 0.27 -7.35 16.92
N GLN A 10 0.83 -7.94 15.87
CA GLN A 10 0.32 -7.78 14.52
C GLN A 10 -0.79 -8.78 14.23
N GLU A 11 -2.01 -8.25 14.11
CA GLU A 11 -3.21 -9.01 13.72
C GLU A 11 -3.29 -9.26 12.20
N ALA A 12 -2.52 -8.52 11.41
CA ALA A 12 -2.46 -8.68 9.95
C ALA A 12 -1.07 -8.30 9.40
N PRO A 13 -0.67 -8.81 8.22
CA PRO A 13 0.57 -8.42 7.58
C PRO A 13 0.59 -6.93 7.23
N VAL A 14 1.75 -6.29 7.39
CA VAL A 14 1.94 -4.89 6.95
C VAL A 14 1.77 -4.78 5.43
N LYS A 15 0.69 -4.12 5.00
CA LYS A 15 0.43 -3.79 3.59
C LYS A 15 1.13 -2.49 3.19
N ARG A 16 1.64 -2.44 1.95
CA ARG A 16 2.25 -1.24 1.35
C ARG A 16 1.51 -0.91 0.05
N VAL A 17 0.92 0.28 -0.03
CA VAL A 17 0.29 0.80 -1.24
C VAL A 17 1.18 1.93 -1.76
N ALA A 18 1.91 1.67 -2.84
CA ALA A 18 2.90 2.59 -3.39
C ALA A 18 2.71 2.77 -4.91
N GLY A 19 3.50 3.66 -5.50
CA GLY A 19 3.68 3.71 -6.95
C GLY A 19 4.23 2.39 -7.49
N TYR A 20 4.07 2.17 -8.79
CA TYR A 20 4.55 0.95 -9.44
C TYR A 20 6.08 0.98 -9.62
N ASP A 21 6.69 -0.19 -9.69
CA ASP A 21 8.13 -0.36 -9.96
C ASP A 21 8.46 -0.13 -11.45
N VAL A 22 8.15 1.07 -11.92
CA VAL A 22 8.39 1.55 -13.29
C VAL A 22 8.90 2.99 -13.21
N PRO A 23 9.58 3.50 -14.26
CA PRO A 23 9.94 4.90 -14.32
C PRO A 23 8.73 5.80 -14.14
N TYR A 24 8.93 6.94 -13.47
CA TYR A 24 7.87 7.92 -13.27
C TYR A 24 7.33 8.38 -14.63
N PRO A 25 6.01 8.36 -14.85
CA PRO A 25 5.46 8.61 -16.16
C PRO A 25 5.38 10.11 -16.48
N LEU A 26 5.02 10.43 -17.73
CA LEU A 26 4.61 11.78 -18.10
C LEU A 26 3.28 12.14 -17.42
N TYR A 27 3.03 13.45 -17.29
CA TYR A 27 1.88 14.05 -16.57
C TYR A 27 0.53 13.36 -16.86
N ALA A 28 0.27 12.97 -18.11
CA ALA A 28 -0.98 12.33 -18.51
C ALA A 28 -1.30 11.01 -17.77
N LEU A 29 -0.30 10.36 -17.16
CA LEU A 29 -0.46 9.09 -16.43
C LEU A 29 -0.10 9.20 -14.94
N GLU A 30 0.16 10.41 -14.44
CA GLU A 30 0.56 10.64 -13.04
C GLU A 30 -0.48 10.11 -12.05
N ASP A 31 -1.76 10.44 -12.28
CA ASP A 31 -2.87 10.01 -11.42
C ASP A 31 -3.03 8.48 -11.36
N TYR A 32 -2.65 7.77 -12.44
CA TYR A 32 -2.70 6.32 -12.50
C TYR A 32 -1.49 5.67 -11.80
N TYR A 33 -0.33 6.33 -11.82
CA TYR A 33 0.89 5.84 -11.19
C TYR A 33 0.85 6.01 -9.67
N LEU A 34 0.37 7.16 -9.20
CA LEU A 34 0.30 7.46 -7.78
C LEU A 34 -0.67 6.51 -7.05
N PRO A 35 -0.40 6.19 -5.76
CA PRO A 35 -1.32 5.39 -4.97
C PRO A 35 -2.62 6.16 -4.74
N SER A 36 -3.65 5.82 -5.52
CA SER A 36 -4.96 6.46 -5.45
C SER A 36 -5.69 6.12 -4.16
N VAL A 37 -6.65 6.98 -3.78
CA VAL A 37 -7.52 6.76 -2.61
C VAL A 37 -8.21 5.39 -2.67
N ALA A 38 -8.67 4.98 -3.85
CA ALA A 38 -9.31 3.68 -4.04
C ALA A 38 -8.35 2.51 -3.76
N ARG A 39 -7.07 2.59 -4.16
CA ARG A 39 -6.06 1.56 -3.87
C ARG A 39 -5.72 1.50 -2.38
N VAL A 40 -5.71 2.65 -1.71
CA VAL A 40 -5.48 2.73 -0.26
C VAL A 40 -6.65 2.11 0.50
N GLU A 41 -7.88 2.46 0.13
CA GLU A 41 -9.09 1.91 0.74
C GLU A 41 -9.16 0.39 0.60
N GLU A 42 -8.84 -0.14 -0.59
CA GLU A 42 -8.80 -1.58 -0.80
C GLU A 42 -7.73 -2.25 0.05
N GLY A 43 -6.52 -1.67 0.13
CA GLY A 43 -5.47 -2.18 1.01
C GLY A 43 -5.87 -2.21 2.50
N ILE A 44 -6.66 -1.24 2.96
CA ILE A 44 -7.22 -1.23 4.32
C ILE A 44 -8.23 -2.38 4.48
N ARG A 45 -9.16 -2.54 3.56
CA ARG A 45 -10.16 -3.63 3.60
C ARG A 45 -9.51 -4.99 3.58
N GLU A 46 -8.49 -5.20 2.75
CA GLU A 46 -7.72 -6.45 2.72
C GLU A 46 -7.04 -6.74 4.06
N ALA A 47 -6.44 -5.72 4.69
CA ALA A 47 -5.77 -5.89 5.99
C ALA A 47 -6.75 -6.22 7.12
N VAL A 48 -7.94 -5.60 7.14
CA VAL A 48 -8.98 -5.86 8.14
C VAL A 48 -9.60 -7.25 8.00
N ASN A 49 -9.57 -7.84 6.80
CA ASN A 49 -10.16 -9.16 6.51
C ASN A 49 -9.16 -10.34 6.53
N PHE A 50 -7.92 -10.13 6.97
CA PHE A 50 -6.90 -11.19 7.09
C PHE A 50 -7.17 -12.09 8.30
#